data_AF-A0AAD9V1B5-F1
#
_entry.id   AF-A0AAD9V1B5-F1
#
_cell.length_a   1.000
_cell.length_b   1.000
_cell.length_c   1.000
_cell.angle_alpha   90.00
_cell.angle_beta   90.00
_cell.angle_gamma   90.00
#
_symmetry.space_group_name_H-M   'P 1'
#
loop_
_entity.id
_entity.type
_entity.pdbx_description
1 polymer ?
#
loop_
_entity_poly.entity_id
_entity_poly.type
_entity_poly.pdbx_seq_one_letter_code
_entity_poly.pdbx_strand_id
1 'polypeptide(L)'
;AGDITSKFWALRNILRLYNSDIEEQDAVQVEQYLTLPDIAPFFISIDNDKVMPMEMLPINNNGGQGYGFILYRTELHQAAEEITIHNISDNAQVLIDGQVIYRTNVMKQGTWKNIHYMDQTELWKVNVKMNNTGKDLTGMYLLDILVENMGRSNILPVMDTQRKGLANAEGYLLFSSIFTFRDHPSNFVCR
;
A
#
# COMPACT_ATOMS: atom_id res chain seq x y z
N ALA A 1 3.77 -8.76 23.51
CA ALA A 1 2.59 -7.88 23.57
C ALA A 1 2.52 -7.15 24.92
N GLY A 2 3.62 -6.50 25.35
CA GLY A 2 3.71 -6.01 26.73
C GLY A 2 3.82 -7.14 27.78
N ASP A 3 4.23 -8.33 27.35
CA ASP A 3 4.24 -9.52 28.21
C ASP A 3 5.04 -9.28 29.48
N ILE A 4 4.52 -9.85 30.56
CA ILE A 4 5.14 -9.71 31.86
C ILE A 4 6.49 -10.43 31.86
N THR A 5 7.55 -9.64 31.83
CA THR A 5 8.93 -10.14 31.86
C THR A 5 9.45 -10.28 33.28
N SER A 6 10.57 -11.00 33.46
CA SER A 6 11.32 -11.00 34.72
C SER A 6 11.72 -9.58 35.16
N LYS A 7 11.97 -8.67 34.22
CA LYS A 7 12.19 -7.24 34.48
C LYS A 7 10.95 -6.54 35.05
N PHE A 8 9.75 -6.87 34.54
CA PHE A 8 8.48 -6.34 35.07
C PHE A 8 8.24 -6.79 36.51
N TRP A 9 8.42 -8.08 36.82
CA TRP A 9 8.20 -8.59 38.19
C TRP A 9 9.12 -7.96 39.21
N ALA A 10 10.39 -7.74 38.87
CA ALA A 10 11.34 -7.05 39.72
C ALA A 10 10.86 -5.63 40.07
N LEU A 11 10.33 -4.90 39.10
CA LEU A 11 9.79 -3.55 39.30
C LEU A 11 8.45 -3.56 40.05
N ARG A 12 7.54 -4.49 39.70
CA ARG A 12 6.22 -4.63 40.35
C ARG A 12 6.34 -4.96 41.83
N ASN A 13 7.29 -5.80 42.22
CA ASN A 13 7.51 -6.14 43.63
C ASN A 13 7.95 -4.92 44.46
N ILE A 14 8.68 -3.99 43.85
CA ILE A 14 9.05 -2.71 44.49
C ILE A 14 7.81 -1.82 44.62
N LEU A 15 6.99 -1.73 43.58
CA LEU A 15 5.85 -0.82 43.53
C LEU A 15 4.61 -1.33 44.28
N ARG A 16 4.43 -2.65 44.45
CA ARG A 16 3.37 -3.28 45.26
C ARG A 16 3.44 -2.93 46.74
N LEU A 17 4.59 -2.45 47.20
CA LEU A 17 4.73 -1.90 48.56
C LEU A 17 3.84 -0.67 48.78
N TYR A 18 3.29 -0.07 47.72
CA TYR A 18 2.60 1.22 47.79
C TYR A 18 1.20 1.27 47.14
N ASN A 19 0.76 0.25 46.38
CA ASN A 19 -0.53 0.28 45.67
C ASN A 19 -1.17 -1.12 45.54
N SER A 20 -2.49 -1.17 45.31
CA SER A 20 -3.26 -2.41 45.10
C SER A 20 -3.66 -2.62 43.64
N ASP A 21 -3.85 -3.90 43.26
CA ASP A 21 -3.98 -4.38 41.88
C ASP A 21 -5.45 -4.33 41.35
N ILE A 22 -5.62 -4.35 40.02
CA ILE A 22 -6.90 -4.37 39.27
C ILE A 22 -6.89 -5.57 38.30
N GLU A 23 -8.06 -6.17 38.04
CA GLU A 23 -8.26 -7.38 37.21
C GLU A 23 -8.43 -7.12 35.69
N GLU A 24 -8.08 -8.13 34.89
CA GLU A 24 -8.10 -8.17 33.42
C GLU A 24 -9.40 -8.78 32.84
N GLN A 25 -9.68 -8.48 31.56
CA GLN A 25 -10.91 -8.82 30.85
C GLN A 25 -10.66 -9.76 29.64
N ASP A 26 -11.63 -10.61 29.33
CA ASP A 26 -11.57 -11.67 28.30
C ASP A 26 -11.73 -11.21 26.84
N ALA A 27 -11.35 -12.09 25.91
CA ALA A 27 -11.30 -11.84 24.46
C ALA A 27 -12.67 -11.80 23.76
N VAL A 28 -12.76 -10.99 22.70
CA VAL A 28 -13.97 -10.75 21.88
C VAL A 28 -13.78 -11.29 20.45
N GLN A 29 -14.84 -11.85 19.87
CA GLN A 29 -14.88 -12.35 18.49
C GLN A 29 -15.32 -11.25 17.50
N VAL A 30 -14.79 -11.26 16.27
CA VAL A 30 -15.19 -10.33 15.20
C VAL A 30 -16.39 -10.92 14.45
N GLU A 31 -17.50 -10.18 14.39
CA GLU A 31 -18.76 -10.66 13.81
C GLU A 31 -19.02 -10.13 12.39
N GLN A 32 -18.43 -9.00 12.00
CA GLN A 32 -18.75 -8.30 10.75
C GLN A 32 -17.52 -7.64 10.12
N TYR A 33 -17.49 -7.59 8.78
CA TYR A 33 -16.47 -6.87 8.00
C TYR A 33 -17.08 -6.30 6.71
N LEU A 34 -16.46 -5.24 6.18
CA LEU A 34 -16.79 -4.66 4.87
C LEU A 34 -15.58 -4.78 3.95
N THR A 35 -15.82 -4.97 2.65
CA THR A 35 -14.73 -5.06 1.67
C THR A 35 -14.29 -3.67 1.21
N LEU A 36 -13.07 -3.57 0.67
CA LEU A 36 -12.55 -2.30 0.15
C LEU A 36 -13.45 -1.69 -0.94
N PRO A 37 -13.98 -2.45 -1.92
CA PRO A 37 -14.96 -1.93 -2.87
C PRO A 37 -16.22 -1.36 -2.22
N ASP A 38 -16.73 -1.97 -1.15
CA ASP A 38 -17.94 -1.52 -0.46
C ASP A 38 -17.72 -0.16 0.23
N ILE A 39 -16.52 0.07 0.77
CA ILE A 39 -16.19 1.30 1.49
C ILE A 39 -15.55 2.38 0.61
N ALA A 40 -15.03 2.01 -0.57
CA ALA A 40 -14.32 2.92 -1.47
C ALA A 40 -15.10 4.21 -1.81
N PRO A 41 -16.42 4.17 -2.06
CA PRO A 41 -17.21 5.37 -2.35
C PRO A 41 -17.26 6.39 -1.22
N PHE A 42 -16.91 6.02 0.01
CA PHE A 42 -16.91 6.93 1.17
C PHE A 42 -15.58 7.64 1.37
N PHE A 43 -14.53 7.30 0.62
CA PHE A 43 -13.25 8.00 0.69
C PHE A 43 -13.21 9.21 -0.22
N ILE A 44 -12.42 10.21 0.18
CA ILE A 44 -12.10 11.36 -0.67
C ILE A 44 -11.21 10.85 -1.80
N SER A 45 -11.68 10.98 -3.04
CA SER A 45 -10.85 10.77 -4.22
C SER A 45 -10.20 12.09 -4.65
N ILE A 46 -8.99 11.99 -5.16
CA ILE A 46 -8.24 13.12 -5.72
C ILE A 46 -7.87 12.71 -7.14
N ASP A 47 -8.44 13.43 -8.11
CA ASP A 47 -8.10 13.24 -9.51
C ASP A 47 -6.84 14.05 -9.83
N ASN A 48 -5.85 13.39 -10.44
CA ASN A 48 -4.61 14.04 -10.84
C ASN A 48 -3.98 13.32 -12.04
N ASP A 49 -3.35 14.07 -12.93
CA ASP A 49 -2.72 13.55 -14.14
C ASP A 49 -1.41 12.79 -13.82
N LYS A 50 -0.85 13.01 -12.64
CA LYS A 50 0.42 12.42 -12.19
C LYS A 50 0.22 11.62 -10.92
N VAL A 51 0.92 10.49 -10.84
CA VAL A 51 1.14 9.77 -9.58
C VAL A 51 1.74 10.72 -8.56
N MET A 52 1.19 10.72 -7.35
CA MET A 52 1.77 11.43 -6.22
C MET A 52 2.06 10.47 -5.07
N PRO A 53 3.19 10.67 -4.36
CA PRO A 53 3.38 10.03 -3.07
C PRO A 53 2.37 10.55 -2.05
N MET A 54 2.15 9.78 -0.98
CA MET A 54 1.17 10.07 0.07
C MET A 54 1.30 11.49 0.64
N GLU A 55 2.52 11.99 0.83
CA GLU A 55 2.78 13.28 1.44
C GLU A 55 2.58 14.48 0.49
N MET A 56 2.42 14.24 -0.82
CA MET A 56 2.18 15.29 -1.81
C MET A 56 0.70 15.42 -2.19
N LEU A 57 -0.18 14.60 -1.59
CA LEU A 57 -1.62 14.74 -1.82
C LEU A 57 -2.10 16.13 -1.35
N PRO A 58 -2.95 16.82 -2.13
CA PRO A 58 -3.51 18.14 -1.79
C PRO A 58 -4.65 18.04 -0.75
N ILE A 59 -4.38 17.33 0.35
CA ILE A 59 -5.27 17.16 1.49
C ILE A 59 -4.59 17.69 2.74
N ASN A 60 -5.38 17.82 3.82
CA ASN A 60 -4.85 18.23 5.12
C ASN A 60 -4.03 19.53 5.01
N ASN A 61 -4.59 20.56 4.38
CA ASN A 61 -3.92 21.84 4.09
C ASN A 61 -2.56 21.67 3.35
N ASN A 62 -2.53 20.82 2.32
CA ASN A 62 -1.32 20.43 1.58
C ASN A 62 -0.24 19.73 2.43
N GLY A 63 -0.61 19.20 3.59
CA GLY A 63 0.26 18.34 4.41
C GLY A 63 0.27 16.88 3.96
N GLY A 64 -0.66 16.50 3.08
CA GLY A 64 -0.79 15.14 2.54
C GLY A 64 -1.21 14.11 3.59
N GLN A 65 -0.96 12.84 3.27
CA GLN A 65 -1.25 11.68 4.10
C GLN A 65 0.02 11.16 4.79
N GLY A 66 0.00 11.11 6.12
CA GLY A 66 1.16 10.68 6.90
C GLY A 66 1.29 9.16 7.08
N TYR A 67 0.19 8.40 7.12
CA TYR A 67 0.19 6.99 7.55
C TYR A 67 -0.91 6.18 6.85
N GLY A 68 -0.89 4.86 7.05
CA GLY A 68 -1.94 3.96 6.59
C GLY A 68 -1.80 3.56 5.12
N PHE A 69 -2.93 3.52 4.43
CA PHE A 69 -3.04 3.03 3.05
C PHE A 69 -3.42 4.13 2.08
N ILE A 70 -2.91 4.04 0.85
CA ILE A 70 -3.36 4.83 -0.30
C ILE A 70 -3.79 3.87 -1.42
N LEU A 71 -4.89 4.19 -2.09
CA LEU A 71 -5.36 3.45 -3.25
C LEU A 71 -5.11 4.28 -4.51
N TYR A 72 -4.24 3.78 -5.39
CA TYR A 72 -4.11 4.32 -6.74
C TYR A 72 -5.05 3.55 -7.66
N ARG A 73 -5.92 4.27 -8.38
CA ARG A 73 -6.93 3.66 -9.25
C ARG A 73 -6.84 4.23 -10.66
N THR A 74 -6.96 3.35 -11.66
CA THR A 74 -7.05 3.74 -13.06
C THR A 74 -7.83 2.73 -13.89
N GLU A 75 -8.22 3.12 -15.10
CA GLU A 75 -8.85 2.26 -16.08
C GLU A 75 -7.84 1.92 -17.20
N LEU A 76 -7.68 0.63 -17.49
CA LEU A 76 -6.89 0.14 -18.61
C LEU A 76 -7.84 -0.06 -19.79
N HIS A 77 -7.63 0.69 -20.87
CA HIS A 77 -8.48 0.65 -22.07
C HIS A 77 -8.13 -0.50 -23.03
N GLN A 78 -7.06 -1.24 -22.73
CA GLN A 78 -6.62 -2.40 -23.49
C GLN A 78 -5.99 -3.42 -22.55
N ALA A 79 -6.03 -4.69 -22.94
CA ALA A 79 -5.29 -5.71 -22.22
C ALA A 79 -3.78 -5.44 -22.32
N ALA A 80 -3.10 -5.45 -21.19
CA ALA A 80 -1.65 -5.47 -21.11
C ALA A 80 -1.20 -6.89 -20.74
N GLU A 81 -0.08 -7.36 -21.29
CA GLU A 81 0.52 -8.64 -20.85
C GLU A 81 1.24 -8.49 -19.50
N GLU A 82 1.75 -7.30 -19.23
CA GLU A 82 2.54 -6.98 -18.05
C GLU A 82 2.29 -5.52 -17.64
N ILE A 83 2.34 -5.24 -16.34
CA ILE A 83 2.31 -3.90 -15.77
C ILE A 83 3.63 -3.68 -15.04
N THR A 84 4.35 -2.62 -15.42
CA THR A 84 5.55 -2.19 -14.71
C THR A 84 5.18 -1.08 -13.72
N ILE A 85 5.50 -1.28 -12.46
CA ILE A 85 5.28 -0.33 -11.37
C ILE A 85 6.65 0.09 -10.84
N HIS A 86 6.87 1.40 -10.76
CA HIS A 86 8.12 1.96 -10.27
C HIS A 86 7.99 2.48 -8.84
N ASN A 87 9.07 2.32 -8.09
CA ASN A 87 9.31 2.92 -6.77
C ASN A 87 8.16 2.76 -5.78
N ILE A 88 7.79 1.50 -5.52
CA ILE A 88 6.81 1.15 -4.50
C ILE A 88 7.43 1.35 -3.11
N SER A 89 6.74 2.09 -2.24
CA SER A 89 7.11 2.25 -0.84
C SER A 89 5.85 2.18 0.06
N ASP A 90 5.60 1.14 0.84
CA ASP A 90 6.49 0.00 1.14
C ASP A 90 5.94 -1.34 0.68
N ASN A 91 4.62 -1.54 0.81
CA ASN A 91 3.96 -2.79 0.49
C ASN A 91 2.76 -2.52 -0.41
N ALA A 92 2.68 -3.19 -1.55
CA ALA A 92 1.61 -3.03 -2.53
C ALA A 92 0.85 -4.33 -2.80
N GLN A 93 -0.46 -4.19 -2.98
CA GLN A 93 -1.32 -5.17 -3.63
C GLN A 93 -1.81 -4.59 -4.94
N VAL A 94 -1.65 -5.33 -6.03
CA VAL A 94 -2.14 -4.95 -7.35
C VAL A 94 -3.35 -5.80 -7.67
N LEU A 95 -4.45 -5.14 -8.01
CA LEU A 95 -5.72 -5.76 -8.30
C LEU A 95 -6.20 -5.35 -9.69
N ILE A 96 -6.84 -6.31 -10.37
CA ILE A 96 -7.58 -6.07 -11.59
C ILE A 96 -9.03 -6.45 -11.33
N ASP A 97 -9.94 -5.51 -11.53
CA ASP A 97 -11.38 -5.67 -11.27
C ASP A 97 -11.65 -6.25 -9.86
N GLY A 98 -10.90 -5.74 -8.86
CA GLY A 98 -11.00 -6.18 -7.46
C GLY A 98 -10.32 -7.51 -7.14
N GLN A 99 -9.74 -8.22 -8.12
CA GLN A 99 -8.99 -9.46 -7.87
C GLN A 99 -7.51 -9.19 -7.70
N VAL A 100 -6.93 -9.60 -6.58
CA VAL A 100 -5.49 -9.42 -6.33
C VAL A 100 -4.68 -10.34 -7.24
N ILE A 101 -3.90 -9.76 -8.15
CA ILE A 101 -3.02 -10.48 -9.08
C ILE A 101 -1.56 -10.47 -8.63
N TYR A 102 -1.19 -9.52 -7.76
CA TYR A 102 0.17 -9.42 -7.23
C TYR A 102 0.18 -8.84 -5.82
N ARG A 103 1.13 -9.30 -5.01
CA ARG A 103 1.45 -8.76 -3.69
C ARG A 103 2.96 -8.64 -3.58
N THR A 104 3.45 -7.49 -3.13
CA THR A 104 4.85 -7.39 -2.70
C THR A 104 5.05 -8.33 -1.52
N ASN A 105 6.05 -9.19 -1.61
CA ASN A 105 6.40 -10.06 -0.50
C ASN A 105 7.54 -9.43 0.30
N VAL A 106 7.19 -8.46 1.15
CA VAL A 106 8.17 -7.70 1.95
C VAL A 106 9.01 -8.62 2.86
N MET A 107 8.49 -9.81 3.19
CA MET A 107 9.20 -10.86 3.92
C MET A 107 9.30 -12.14 3.06
N LYS A 108 10.33 -12.27 2.23
CA LYS A 108 10.56 -13.52 1.49
C LYS A 108 10.82 -14.66 2.50
N GLN A 109 10.12 -15.77 2.29
CA GLN A 109 10.10 -16.93 3.17
C GLN A 109 11.52 -17.50 3.36
N GLY A 110 11.96 -17.57 4.60
CA GLY A 110 13.19 -18.22 5.04
C GLY A 110 13.05 -18.73 6.46
N THR A 111 13.94 -19.62 6.91
CA THR A 111 14.04 -19.97 8.33
C THR A 111 14.32 -18.71 9.14
N TRP A 112 13.95 -18.63 10.42
CA TRP A 112 14.18 -17.46 11.30
C TRP A 112 15.64 -16.92 11.31
N LYS A 113 16.60 -17.72 10.82
CA LYS A 113 18.01 -17.37 10.65
C LYS A 113 18.36 -16.68 9.33
N ASN A 114 17.50 -16.73 8.30
CA ASN A 114 17.72 -16.25 6.94
C ASN A 114 16.46 -15.54 6.40
N ILE A 115 15.98 -14.50 7.09
CA ILE A 115 14.88 -13.67 6.60
C ILE A 115 15.45 -12.67 5.59
N HIS A 116 14.96 -12.71 4.35
CA HIS A 116 15.28 -11.71 3.34
C HIS A 116 14.15 -10.69 3.25
N TYR A 117 14.47 -9.43 3.51
CA TYR A 117 13.53 -8.32 3.35
C TYR A 117 13.72 -7.73 1.96
N MET A 118 12.63 -7.52 1.22
CA MET A 118 12.71 -6.71 0.00
C MET A 118 13.16 -5.31 0.38
N ASP A 119 14.21 -4.83 -0.27
CA ASP A 119 14.67 -3.46 -0.11
C ASP A 119 14.16 -2.55 -1.24
N GLN A 120 14.50 -1.26 -1.15
CA GLN A 120 14.09 -0.26 -2.13
C GLN A 120 14.59 -0.56 -3.55
N THR A 121 15.64 -1.39 -3.71
CA THR A 121 16.10 -1.82 -5.02
C THR A 121 15.16 -2.87 -5.60
N GLU A 122 14.70 -3.86 -4.85
CA GLU A 122 13.73 -4.82 -5.38
C GLU A 122 12.36 -4.16 -5.69
N LEU A 123 12.02 -3.08 -5.00
CA LEU A 123 10.79 -2.32 -5.18
C LEU A 123 10.92 -1.14 -6.16
N TRP A 124 12.11 -0.89 -6.71
CA TRP A 124 12.33 0.21 -7.65
C TRP A 124 11.59 -0.02 -8.97
N LYS A 125 11.47 -1.28 -9.39
CA LYS A 125 10.78 -1.72 -10.61
C LYS A 125 10.21 -3.11 -10.43
N VAL A 126 8.89 -3.19 -10.33
CA VAL A 126 8.14 -4.44 -10.22
C VAL A 126 7.38 -4.68 -11.51
N ASN A 127 7.57 -5.85 -12.09
CA ASN A 127 6.84 -6.30 -13.26
C ASN A 127 5.76 -7.31 -12.83
N VAL A 128 4.51 -6.99 -13.12
CA VAL A 128 3.35 -7.80 -12.78
C VAL A 128 2.76 -8.38 -14.05
N LYS A 129 2.87 -9.70 -14.21
CA LYS A 129 2.23 -10.39 -15.32
C LYS A 129 0.73 -10.40 -15.14
N MET A 130 0.03 -9.98 -16.18
CA MET A 130 -1.42 -10.10 -16.27
C MET A 130 -1.70 -11.55 -16.64
N ASN A 131 -1.92 -12.41 -15.63
CA ASN A 131 -2.37 -13.77 -15.88
C ASN A 131 -3.72 -13.64 -16.58
N ASN A 132 -3.80 -14.01 -17.87
CA ASN A 132 -5.02 -13.99 -18.68
C ASN A 132 -6.22 -14.38 -17.81
N THR A 133 -6.99 -13.40 -17.31
CA THR A 133 -8.10 -13.59 -16.36
C THR A 133 -9.31 -14.24 -17.03
N GLY A 134 -9.11 -14.95 -18.15
CA GLY A 134 -10.17 -15.46 -19.01
C GLY A 134 -11.04 -14.36 -19.62
N LYS A 135 -10.69 -13.09 -19.44
CA LYS A 135 -11.43 -11.94 -19.94
C LYS A 135 -10.87 -11.54 -21.31
N ASP A 136 -11.77 -11.38 -22.28
CA ASP A 136 -11.48 -10.96 -23.64
C ASP A 136 -10.57 -9.72 -23.67
N LEU A 137 -9.56 -9.73 -24.55
CA LEU A 137 -8.54 -8.69 -24.74
C LEU A 137 -9.10 -7.32 -25.17
N THR A 138 -10.42 -7.18 -25.26
CA THR A 138 -11.17 -6.03 -25.77
C THR A 138 -11.91 -5.26 -24.68
N GLY A 139 -11.80 -5.69 -23.42
CA GLY A 139 -12.48 -5.05 -22.29
C GLY A 139 -11.70 -3.88 -21.67
N MET A 140 -12.43 -2.99 -20.99
CA MET A 140 -11.86 -2.06 -20.03
C MET A 140 -11.66 -2.76 -18.68
N TYR A 141 -10.51 -2.56 -18.06
CA TYR A 141 -10.17 -3.17 -16.77
C TYR A 141 -9.90 -2.10 -15.71
N LEU A 142 -10.40 -2.29 -14.50
CA LEU A 142 -10.07 -1.42 -13.38
C LEU A 142 -8.77 -1.90 -12.73
N LEU A 143 -7.72 -1.10 -12.83
CA LEU A 143 -6.46 -1.32 -12.13
C LEU A 143 -6.46 -0.57 -10.80
N ASP A 144 -6.31 -1.34 -9.72
CA ASP A 144 -6.14 -0.84 -8.37
C ASP A 144 -4.75 -1.22 -7.84
N ILE A 145 -4.04 -0.26 -7.27
CA ILE A 145 -2.78 -0.49 -6.55
C ILE A 145 -2.96 0.06 -5.14
N LEU A 146 -3.18 -0.84 -4.19
CA LEU A 146 -3.27 -0.50 -2.77
C LEU A 146 -1.86 -0.52 -2.18
N VAL A 147 -1.37 0.63 -1.71
CA VAL A 147 -0.04 0.76 -1.10
C VAL A 147 -0.15 1.11 0.38
N GLU A 148 0.57 0.38 1.21
CA GLU A 148 0.69 0.59 2.65
C GLU A 148 2.02 1.28 2.99
N ASN A 149 1.94 2.27 3.86
CA ASN A 149 3.10 2.82 4.56
C ASN A 149 3.37 1.98 5.81
N MET A 150 4.42 1.15 5.78
CA MET A 150 4.80 0.27 6.90
C MET A 150 5.68 0.98 7.95
N GLY A 151 5.85 2.29 7.83
CA GLY A 151 6.65 3.12 8.72
C GLY A 151 7.83 3.78 8.01
N ARG A 152 8.20 4.97 8.47
CA ARG A 152 9.41 5.67 8.03
C ARG A 152 10.58 5.25 8.89
N SER A 153 11.77 5.17 8.30
CA SER A 153 13.00 5.12 9.09
C SER A 153 13.07 6.32 10.03
N ASN A 154 13.42 6.07 11.29
CA ASN A 154 13.61 7.09 12.33
C ASN A 154 15.10 7.34 12.62
N ILE A 155 16.00 6.90 11.73
CA ILE A 155 17.45 7.02 11.86
C ILE A 155 18.00 7.84 10.70
N LEU A 156 18.84 8.84 11.01
CA LEU A 156 19.59 9.61 10.02
C LEU A 156 20.58 8.72 9.24
N PRO A 157 20.88 9.01 7.97
CA PRO A 157 20.54 10.23 7.23
C PRO A 157 19.27 10.12 6.38
N VAL A 158 18.61 8.96 6.36
CA VAL A 158 17.56 8.65 5.36
C VAL A 158 16.19 9.25 5.67
N MET A 159 16.02 9.94 6.80
CA MET A 159 14.70 10.41 7.28
C MET A 159 13.94 11.25 6.24
N ASP A 160 14.64 12.13 5.53
CA ASP A 160 14.01 13.05 4.57
C ASP A 160 13.68 12.42 3.21
N THR A 161 14.16 11.20 2.94
CA THR A 161 13.93 10.50 1.67
C THR A 161 12.78 9.48 1.74
N GLN A 162 12.11 9.35 2.88
CA GLN A 162 11.10 8.31 3.15
C GLN A 162 9.68 8.70 2.69
N ARG A 163 9.54 9.16 1.45
CA ARG A 163 8.21 9.36 0.83
C ARG A 163 7.56 8.00 0.56
N LYS A 164 6.24 7.92 0.79
CA LYS A 164 5.48 6.66 0.76
C LYS A 164 4.44 6.66 -0.36
N GLY A 165 3.92 5.49 -0.70
CA GLY A 165 3.12 5.26 -1.89
C GLY A 165 4.00 4.93 -3.10
N LEU A 166 3.65 5.49 -4.24
CA LEU A 166 4.45 5.45 -5.46
C LEU A 166 5.22 6.78 -5.57
N ALA A 167 6.46 6.81 -5.09
CA ALA A 167 7.26 8.04 -5.03
C ALA A 167 8.06 8.25 -6.33
N ASN A 168 8.43 9.49 -6.67
CA ASN A 168 9.38 9.81 -7.76
C ASN A 168 9.14 9.12 -9.12
N ALA A 169 7.89 8.98 -9.56
CA ALA A 169 7.61 8.67 -10.96
C ALA A 169 7.89 9.91 -11.84
N GLU A 170 9.15 10.37 -11.90
CA GLU A 170 9.66 11.11 -13.06
C GLU A 170 9.87 10.17 -14.26
N GLY A 171 9.80 8.86 -14.02
CA GLY A 171 9.66 7.86 -15.07
C GLY A 171 8.26 7.93 -15.65
N TYR A 172 8.18 8.28 -16.94
CA TYR A 172 7.10 7.84 -17.81
C TYR A 172 6.71 6.43 -17.39
N LEU A 173 5.47 6.25 -16.94
CA LEU A 173 4.82 4.96 -17.14
C LEU A 173 4.88 4.77 -18.66
N LEU A 174 5.79 3.92 -19.15
CA LEU A 174 5.75 3.40 -20.51
C LEU A 174 4.60 2.40 -20.59
N PHE A 175 3.41 2.90 -20.31
CA PHE A 175 2.12 2.32 -20.60
C PHE A 175 1.24 3.50 -20.96
N SER A 176 0.63 3.40 -22.13
CA SER A 176 -0.50 4.22 -22.54
C SER A 176 -1.51 4.33 -21.39
N SER A 177 -1.67 5.57 -20.90
CA SER A 177 -2.81 6.10 -20.11
C SER A 177 -2.88 5.64 -18.64
N ILE A 178 -2.41 6.43 -17.66
CA ILE A 178 -3.04 7.59 -16.97
C ILE A 178 -4.25 7.21 -16.10
N PHE A 179 -4.18 7.64 -14.83
CA PHE A 179 -5.14 7.60 -13.71
C PHE A 179 -6.56 8.00 -14.08
N THR A 180 -7.55 7.53 -13.29
CA THR A 180 -9.01 7.66 -13.53
C THR A 180 -9.43 8.94 -14.27
N PHE A 181 -9.65 8.81 -15.58
CA PHE A 181 -10.43 9.77 -16.36
C PHE A 181 -11.90 9.35 -16.36
N ARG A 182 -12.78 10.21 -15.84
CA ARG A 182 -14.09 10.38 -16.47
C ARG A 182 -13.95 11.51 -17.46
N ASP A 183 -13.67 11.17 -18.71
CA ASP A 183 -14.27 11.83 -19.87
C ASP A 183 -13.94 11.07 -21.17
N HIS A 184 -14.99 10.70 -21.91
CA HIS A 184 -14.95 10.34 -23.33
C HIS A 184 -15.27 11.59 -24.18
N PRO A 185 -14.96 11.65 -25.49
CA PRO A 185 -14.02 10.84 -26.28
C PRO A 185 -13.08 11.73 -27.11
N SER A 186 -12.26 11.05 -27.92
CA SER A 186 -11.69 11.46 -29.22
C SER A 186 -10.18 11.76 -29.28
N ASN A 187 -9.55 10.94 -30.12
CA ASN A 187 -8.21 11.05 -30.71
C ASN A 187 -7.07 10.63 -29.76
N PHE A 188 -6.42 9.50 -30.03
CA PHE A 188 -5.22 9.46 -30.89
C PHE A 188 -4.72 8.02 -31.09
N VAL A 189 -4.16 7.81 -32.27
CA VAL A 189 -3.51 6.60 -32.80
C VAL A 189 -2.02 6.66 -32.49
N CYS A 190 -1.36 5.54 -32.11
CA CYS A 190 -0.17 5.05 -32.82
C CYS A 190 0.41 3.73 -32.27
N ARG A 191 0.49 2.77 -33.22
CA ARG A 191 1.45 1.67 -33.45
C ARG A 191 1.75 0.65 -32.35
#